data_AF-A0A8X6RM45-F1
#
_entry.id   AF-A0A8X6RM45-F1
#
_cell.length_a   1.000
_cell.length_b   1.000
_cell.length_c   1.000
_cell.angle_alpha   90.00
_cell.angle_beta   90.00
_cell.angle_gamma   90.00
#
_symmetry.space_group_name_H-M   'P 1'
#
loop_
_entity.id
_entity.type
_entity.pdbx_description
1 polymer ?
#
loop_
_entity_poly.entity_id
_entity_poly.type
_entity_poly.pdbx_seq_one_letter_code
_entity_poly.pdbx_strand_id
1 'polypeptide(L)'
;MPFDVSTFYQYSSSRLSCSRNCSPYMVDIVILAKNESEAIERLKKVLKVSSDYGVEINFDKCQFLHRKIEFLDLSPSPSKIKSVAHYPEPKTTKEVQRFLGLTGYFRKCIPDFSVIAKPLSDL
;
A
#
# COMPACT_ATOMS: atom_id res chain seq x y z
N MET A 1 11.44 11.74 1.50
CA MET A 1 10.16 11.52 2.21
C MET A 1 10.45 11.52 3.70
N PRO A 2 9.64 12.16 4.57
CA PRO A 2 10.10 12.65 5.89
C PRO A 2 9.81 11.72 7.09
N PHE A 3 9.60 10.42 6.88
CA PHE A 3 9.30 9.48 7.97
C PHE A 3 10.38 8.40 8.02
N ASP A 4 11.19 8.41 9.08
CA ASP A 4 12.32 7.48 9.27
C ASP A 4 11.94 6.24 10.08
N VAL A 5 10.75 6.20 10.70
CA VAL A 5 10.29 5.08 11.52
C VAL A 5 8.83 4.79 11.25
N SER A 6 8.51 3.51 11.12
CA SER A 6 7.14 3.07 10.90
C SER A 6 6.85 1.77 11.64
N THR A 7 5.61 1.61 12.07
CA THR A 7 5.11 0.42 12.75
C THR A 7 3.89 -0.08 12.01
N PHE A 8 3.87 -1.37 11.69
CA PHE A 8 2.81 -2.05 10.96
C PHE A 8 2.21 -3.16 11.81
N TYR A 9 0.90 -3.29 11.75
CA TYR A 9 0.23 -4.44 12.34
C TYR A 9 -1.03 -4.77 11.57
N GLN A 10 -1.30 -6.06 11.53
CA GLN A 10 -2.51 -6.60 10.95
C GLN A 10 -3.46 -6.99 12.08
N TYR A 11 -4.71 -6.57 11.98
CA TYR A 11 -5.74 -6.94 12.93
C TYR A 11 -6.96 -7.49 12.18
N SER A 12 -7.79 -8.25 12.89
CA SER A 12 -9.07 -8.76 12.38
C SER A 12 -10.21 -8.27 13.26
N SER A 13 -11.26 -7.71 12.66
CA SER A 13 -12.47 -7.36 13.39
C SER A 13 -13.39 -8.58 13.50
N SER A 14 -13.48 -9.18 14.69
CA SER A 14 -14.35 -10.32 15.00
C SER A 14 -15.80 -9.92 15.34
N ARG A 15 -16.08 -8.61 15.47
CA ARG A 15 -17.42 -8.06 15.78
C ARG A 15 -18.48 -8.30 14.70
N LEU A 16 -18.08 -8.71 13.49
CA LEU A 16 -18.99 -9.07 12.40
C LEU A 16 -19.36 -10.56 12.39
N SER A 17 -19.22 -11.27 13.51
CA SER A 17 -19.75 -12.64 13.69
C SER A 17 -21.29 -12.64 13.83
N CYS A 18 -21.99 -11.94 12.92
CA CYS A 18 -23.43 -11.98 12.81
C CYS A 18 -23.79 -12.69 11.50
N SER A 19 -24.38 -13.89 11.64
CA SER A 19 -24.84 -14.79 10.57
C SER A 19 -23.76 -15.62 9.85
N ARG A 20 -24.13 -16.85 9.46
CA ARG A 20 -23.30 -17.94 8.91
C ARG A 20 -22.55 -17.63 7.59
N ASN A 21 -22.48 -16.37 7.16
CA ASN A 21 -21.90 -15.93 5.89
C ASN A 21 -20.94 -14.72 6.00
N CYS A 22 -20.51 -14.32 7.20
CA CYS A 22 -19.56 -13.21 7.38
C CYS A 22 -18.15 -13.71 7.70
N SER A 23 -17.21 -13.49 6.78
CA SER A 23 -15.78 -13.69 7.04
C SER A 23 -15.21 -12.51 7.83
N PRO A 24 -14.28 -12.73 8.77
CA PRO A 24 -13.61 -11.66 9.47
C PRO A 24 -12.87 -10.76 8.47
N TYR A 25 -13.08 -9.45 8.55
CA TYR A 25 -12.35 -8.48 7.75
C TYR A 25 -10.99 -8.24 8.40
N MET A 26 -9.91 -8.47 7.64
CA MET A 26 -8.54 -8.20 8.04
C MET A 26 -8.10 -6.85 7.48
N VAL A 27 -7.55 -5.99 8.33
CA VAL A 27 -7.06 -4.66 7.96
C VAL A 27 -5.62 -4.49 8.42
N ASP A 28 -4.83 -3.87 7.57
CA ASP A 28 -3.48 -3.46 7.86
C ASP A 28 -3.46 -2.00 8.31
N ILE A 29 -2.85 -1.72 9.47
CA ILE A 29 -2.64 -0.35 9.96
C ILE A 29 -1.14 -0.02 9.90
N VAL A 30 -0.82 1.13 9.31
CA VAL A 30 0.52 1.72 9.32
C VAL A 30 0.53 2.95 10.20
N ILE A 31 1.43 2.95 11.17
CA ILE A 31 1.78 4.12 11.97
C ILE A 31 3.11 4.65 11.45
N LEU A 32 3.08 5.80 10.78
CA LEU A 32 4.29 6.53 10.40
C LEU A 32 4.71 7.45 11.56
N ALA A 33 6.01 7.68 11.73
CA ALA A 33 6.56 8.62 12.69
C ALA A 33 7.90 9.17 12.20
N LYS A 34 8.32 10.32 12.74
CA LYS A 34 9.63 10.89 12.44
C LYS A 34 10.72 10.17 13.23
N ASN A 35 10.43 9.87 14.50
CA ASN A 35 11.39 9.28 15.44
C ASN A 35 10.73 8.12 16.20
N GLU A 36 11.53 7.25 16.82
CA GLU A 36 11.05 6.08 17.57
C GLU A 36 10.13 6.46 18.73
N SER A 37 10.45 7.52 19.48
CA SER A 37 9.62 7.99 20.60
C SER A 37 8.20 8.35 20.17
N GLU A 38 8.07 9.03 19.02
CA GLU A 38 6.78 9.39 18.43
C GLU A 38 6.03 8.15 17.94
N ALA A 39 6.75 7.19 17.35
CA ALA A 39 6.19 5.90 16.92
C ALA A 39 5.59 5.13 18.10
N ILE A 40 6.30 5.07 19.23
CA ILE A 40 5.85 4.40 20.46
C ILE A 40 4.63 5.11 21.05
N GLU A 41 4.61 6.44 21.08
CA GLU A 41 3.46 7.20 21.59
C GLU A 41 2.21 6.96 20.73
N ARG A 42 2.36 6.99 19.40
CA ARG A 42 1.26 6.69 18.46
C ARG A 42 0.80 5.24 18.59
N LEU A 43 1.73 4.29 18.72
CA LEU A 43 1.40 2.88 18.93
C LEU A 43 0.57 2.69 20.20
N LYS A 44 0.96 3.30 21.32
CA LYS A 44 0.18 3.26 22.57
C LYS A 44 -1.25 3.78 22.37
N LYS A 45 -1.42 4.88 21.63
CA LYS A 45 -2.76 5.43 21.31
C LYS A 45 -3.58 4.44 20.50
N VAL A 46 -3.02 3.83 19.45
CA VAL A 46 -3.80 2.89 18.64
C VAL A 46 -4.09 1.59 19.36
N LEU A 47 -3.16 1.05 20.16
CA LEU A 47 -3.44 -0.11 21.00
C LEU A 47 -4.55 0.17 22.01
N LYS A 48 -4.56 1.37 22.63
CA LYS A 48 -5.62 1.78 23.54
C LYS A 48 -6.98 1.85 22.84
N VAL A 49 -7.05 2.53 21.69
CA VAL A 49 -8.28 2.59 20.88
C VAL A 49 -8.71 1.18 20.45
N SER A 50 -7.79 0.34 20.00
CA SER A 50 -8.10 -1.03 19.59
C SER A 50 -8.71 -1.84 20.75
N SER A 51 -8.15 -1.68 21.96
CA SER A 51 -8.71 -2.28 23.18
C SER A 51 -10.11 -1.74 23.50
N ASP A 52 -10.32 -0.42 23.44
CA ASP A 52 -11.60 0.21 23.74
C ASP A 52 -12.70 -0.26 22.76
N TYR A 53 -12.33 -0.51 21.51
CA TYR A 53 -13.21 -1.00 20.45
C TYR A 53 -13.19 -2.54 20.31
N GLY A 54 -12.62 -3.30 21.25
CA GLY A 54 -12.62 -4.76 21.25
C GLY A 54 -12.07 -5.36 19.95
N VAL A 55 -11.04 -4.75 19.39
CA VAL A 55 -10.37 -5.16 18.16
C VAL A 55 -9.22 -6.10 18.52
N GLU A 56 -9.21 -7.28 17.90
CA GLU A 56 -8.15 -8.28 18.10
C GLU A 56 -7.01 -8.05 17.11
N ILE A 57 -5.83 -7.73 17.64
CA ILE A 57 -4.60 -7.53 16.88
C ILE A 57 -3.84 -8.85 16.84
N ASN A 58 -3.44 -9.27 15.64
CA ASN A 58 -2.61 -10.47 15.47
C ASN A 58 -1.14 -10.09 15.63
N PHE A 59 -0.61 -10.24 16.84
CA PHE A 59 0.78 -9.91 17.16
C PHE A 59 1.82 -10.67 16.33
N ASP A 60 1.53 -11.90 15.91
CA ASP A 60 2.44 -12.71 15.08
C ASP A 60 2.66 -12.10 13.69
N LYS A 61 1.71 -11.28 13.22
CA LYS A 61 1.79 -10.57 11.93
C LYS A 61 2.18 -9.11 12.06
N CYS A 62 2.50 -8.65 13.27
CA CYS A 62 2.92 -7.27 13.51
C CYS A 62 4.41 -7.08 13.25
N GLN A 63 4.77 -5.95 12.64
CA GLN A 63 6.15 -5.50 12.45
C GLN A 63 6.35 -4.15 13.15
N PHE A 64 7.18 -4.10 14.18
CA PHE A 64 7.37 -2.91 14.99
C PHE A 64 8.64 -2.14 14.61
N LEU A 65 8.56 -0.80 14.65
CA LEU A 65 9.71 0.12 14.60
C LEU A 65 10.70 -0.15 13.46
N HIS A 66 10.20 -0.39 12.25
CA HIS A 66 11.03 -0.55 11.08
C HIS A 66 11.27 0.79 10.39
N ARG A 67 12.53 1.08 10.04
CA ARG A 67 12.89 2.29 9.27
C ARG A 67 12.40 2.25 7.84
N LYS A 68 12.17 1.04 7.31
CA LYS A 68 11.68 0.81 5.96
C LYS A 68 10.72 -0.36 6.02
N ILE A 69 9.44 -0.07 5.81
CA ILE A 69 8.42 -1.11 5.63
C ILE A 69 8.24 -1.27 4.13
N GLU A 70 8.34 -2.50 3.64
CA GLU A 70 7.84 -2.85 2.31
C GLU A 70 6.32 -2.80 2.36
N PHE A 71 5.76 -1.60 2.29
CA PHE A 71 4.32 -1.45 2.14
C PHE A 71 3.95 -1.93 0.75
N LEU A 72 2.94 -2.81 0.68
CA LEU A 72 2.53 -3.55 -0.51
C LEU A 72 2.19 -2.67 -1.73
N ASP A 73 2.13 -1.33 -1.60
CA ASP A 73 1.58 -0.44 -2.63
C ASP A 73 2.32 0.89 -2.86
N LEU A 74 3.56 1.05 -2.39
CA LEU A 74 4.35 2.27 -2.71
C LEU A 74 5.53 2.03 -3.64
N SER A 75 6.02 0.79 -3.70
CA SER A 75 7.07 0.40 -4.63
C SER A 75 6.53 -0.69 -5.54
N PRO A 76 6.49 -0.48 -6.86
CA PRO A 76 6.06 -1.52 -7.78
C PRO A 76 7.02 -2.71 -7.65
N SER A 77 6.46 -3.92 -7.54
CA SER A 77 7.28 -5.14 -7.46
C SER A 77 8.29 -5.21 -8.63
N PRO A 78 9.53 -5.69 -8.41
CA PRO A 78 10.56 -5.75 -9.45
C PRO A 78 10.09 -6.47 -10.73
N SER A 79 9.25 -7.51 -10.58
CA SER A 79 8.68 -8.25 -11.71
C SER A 79 7.78 -7.36 -12.58
N LYS A 80 6.93 -6.53 -11.98
CA LYS A 80 6.08 -5.58 -12.72
C LYS A 80 6.91 -4.49 -13.41
N ILE A 81 7.98 -4.01 -12.78
CA ILE A 81 8.92 -3.07 -13.42
C ILE A 81 9.56 -3.72 -14.66
N LYS A 82 10.04 -4.96 -14.54
CA LYS A 82 10.61 -5.72 -15.67
C LYS A 82 9.61 -5.89 -16.82
N SER A 83 8.34 -6.16 -16.51
CA SER A 83 7.29 -6.27 -17.55
C SER A 83 7.09 -4.98 -18.35
N VAL A 84 7.19 -3.81 -17.70
CA VAL A 84 7.15 -2.51 -18.41
C VAL A 84 8.43 -2.30 -19.20
N ALA A 85 9.59 -2.58 -18.61
CA ALA A 85 10.90 -2.34 -19.21
C ALA A 85 11.16 -3.20 -20.47
N HIS A 86 10.58 -4.40 -20.53
CA HIS A 86 10.66 -5.30 -21.68
C HIS A 86 9.41 -5.25 -22.58
N TYR A 87 8.51 -4.30 -22.34
CA TYR A 87 7.33 -4.17 -23.19
C TYR A 87 7.76 -3.76 -24.61
N PRO A 88 7.31 -4.46 -25.66
CA PRO A 88 7.70 -4.15 -27.04
C PRO A 88 7.18 -2.78 -27.46
N GLU A 89 7.93 -2.07 -28.30
CA GLU A 89 7.53 -0.76 -28.82
C GLU A 89 6.17 -0.86 -29.55
N PRO A 90 5.13 -0.14 -29.09
CA PRO A 90 3.80 -0.22 -29.68
C PRO A 90 3.81 0.42 -31.08
N LYS A 91 3.26 -0.29 -32.06
CA LYS A 91 3.21 0.16 -33.47
C LYS A 91 1.82 0.61 -33.89
N THR A 92 0.81 0.31 -33.09
CA THR A 92 -0.60 0.63 -33.38
C THR A 92 -1.25 1.38 -32.22
N THR A 93 -2.27 2.18 -32.50
CA THR A 93 -3.03 2.93 -31.47
C THR A 93 -3.63 2.01 -30.40
N LYS A 94 -4.06 0.79 -30.76
CA LYS A 94 -4.53 -0.23 -29.82
C LYS A 94 -3.41 -0.72 -28.87
N GLU A 95 -2.19 -0.85 -29.35
CA GLU A 95 -1.04 -1.25 -28.53
C GLU A 95 -0.59 -0.11 -27.61
N VAL A 96 -0.66 1.14 -28.08
CA VAL A 96 -0.42 2.34 -27.27
C VAL A 96 -1.43 2.39 -26.10
N GLN A 97 -2.72 2.19 -26.36
CA GLN A 97 -3.75 2.13 -25.31
C GLN A 97 -3.51 0.99 -24.31
N ARG A 98 -3.08 -0.19 -24.76
CA ARG A 98 -2.71 -1.30 -23.87
C ARG A 98 -1.51 -0.96 -22.99
N PHE A 99 -0.49 -0.32 -23.58
CA PHE A 99 0.69 0.14 -22.84
C PHE A 99 0.33 1.21 -21.80
N LEU A 100 -0.54 2.16 -22.13
CA LEU A 100 -1.07 3.15 -21.19
C LEU A 100 -1.87 2.51 -20.05
N GLY A 101 -2.68 1.49 -20.34
CA GLY A 101 -3.38 0.72 -19.31
C GLY A 101 -2.43 0.01 -18.34
N LEU A 102 -1.35 -0.57 -18.86
CA LEU A 102 -0.32 -1.25 -18.07
C LEU A 102 0.51 -0.27 -17.22
N THR A 103 0.93 0.85 -17.80
CA THR A 103 1.70 1.89 -17.11
C THR A 103 0.86 2.71 -16.13
N GLY A 104 -0.46 2.74 -16.29
CA GLY A 104 -1.39 3.37 -15.35
C GLY A 104 -1.32 2.81 -13.92
N TYR A 105 -0.90 1.54 -13.75
CA TYR A 105 -0.62 0.95 -12.43
C TYR A 105 0.47 1.73 -11.66
N PHE A 106 1.42 2.32 -12.38
CA PHE A 106 2.59 3.01 -11.82
C PHE A 106 2.39 4.51 -11.65
N ARG A 107 1.20 5.06 -11.94
CA ARG A 107 0.94 6.51 -11.93
C ARG A 107 1.33 7.21 -10.62
N LYS A 108 1.22 6.50 -9.48
CA LYS A 108 1.53 7.03 -8.15
C LYS A 108 3.05 7.08 -7.87
N CYS A 109 3.82 6.33 -8.64
CA CYS A 109 5.28 6.19 -8.50
C CYS A 109 6.05 7.07 -9.50
N ILE A 110 5.38 7.55 -10.55
CA ILE A 110 5.97 8.36 -11.61
C ILE A 110 5.49 9.82 -11.42
N PRO A 111 6.37 10.77 -11.05
CA PRO A 111 6.00 12.18 -11.00
C PRO A 111 5.56 12.66 -12.39
N ASP A 112 4.52 13.48 -12.44
CA ASP A 112 3.95 14.05 -13.67
C ASP A 112 3.54 13.03 -14.74
N PHE A 113 3.15 11.81 -14.32
CA PHE A 113 2.72 10.74 -15.24
C PHE A 113 1.72 11.22 -16.28
N SER A 114 0.71 12.00 -15.89
CA SER A 114 -0.31 12.51 -16.81
C SER A 114 0.27 13.41 -17.91
N VAL A 115 1.32 14.18 -17.63
CA VAL A 115 1.98 15.06 -18.62
C VAL A 115 2.77 14.21 -19.61
N ILE A 116 3.49 13.21 -19.11
CA ILE A 116 4.32 12.30 -19.90
C ILE A 116 3.44 11.40 -20.79
N ALA A 117 2.31 10.91 -20.26
CA ALA A 117 1.39 10.02 -20.96
C ALA A 117 0.44 10.75 -21.93
N LYS A 118 0.32 12.07 -21.82
CA LYS A 118 -0.57 12.90 -22.66
C LYS A 118 -0.34 12.72 -24.17
N PRO A 119 0.88 12.87 -24.72
CA PRO A 119 1.12 12.71 -26.16
C PRO A 119 0.75 11.30 -26.67
N LEU A 120 0.77 10.29 -25.81
CA LEU A 120 0.38 8.93 -26.15
C LEU A 120 -1.12 8.68 -26.02
N SER A 121 -1.80 9.45 -25.16
CA SER A 121 -3.24 9.36 -24.93
C SER A 121 -4.05 10.08 -26.01
N ASP A 122 -3.43 11.06 -26.67
CA ASP A 122 -4.01 11.87 -27.75
C ASP A 122 -3.80 11.25 -29.17
N LEU A 123 -3.21 10.05 -29.27
CA LEU A 123 -2.99 9.26 -30.50
C LEU A 123 -4.19 8.36 -30.86
#